data_AF-A0A6P0DXN9-F1
#
_entry.id   AF-A0A6P0DXN9-F1
#
_cell.length_a   1.000
_cell.length_b   1.000
_cell.length_c   1.000
_cell.angle_alpha   90.00
_cell.angle_beta   90.00
_cell.angle_gamma   90.00
#
_symmetry.space_group_name_H-M   'P 1'
#
loop_
_entity.id
_entity.type
_entity.pdbx_description
1 polymer ?
#
loop_
_entity_poly.entity_id
_entity_poly.type
_entity_poly.pdbx_seq_one_letter_code
_entity_poly.pdbx_strand_id
1 'polypeptide(L)'
;VHIGHSTGGGEVARYVAKYGQPAGRVAKAVLVSAVPPLMLKTEANPGGLPMEVFDGIRKGVAENRAQLFIDFPTGPFYGFNRPDAKVYPGVIQNWSRQGMMGSAKAHYDGIKAFSETDQTQDLKAITVPT
;
A
#
# COMPACT_ATOMS: atom_id res chain seq x y z
N VAL A 1 0.66 -20.15 3.53
CA VAL A 1 -0.21 -19.04 4.01
C VAL A 1 0.46 -17.75 3.60
N HIS A 2 -0.28 -16.79 3.05
CA HIS A 2 0.27 -15.48 2.66
C HIS A 2 -0.33 -14.38 3.51
N ILE A 3 0.52 -13.48 4.03
CA ILE A 3 0.10 -12.36 4.87
C ILE A 3 0.65 -11.09 4.22
N GLY A 4 -0.24 -10.18 3.82
CA GLY A 4 0.13 -8.96 3.11
C GLY A 4 -0.31 -7.71 3.86
N HIS A 5 0.61 -6.77 4.05
CA HIS A 5 0.33 -5.46 4.63
C HIS A 5 0.29 -4.38 3.54
N SER A 6 -0.71 -3.49 3.58
CA SER A 6 -0.82 -2.34 2.66
C SER A 6 -0.74 -2.78 1.18
N THR A 7 0.20 -2.25 0.39
CA THR A 7 0.45 -2.67 -0.99
C THR A 7 0.70 -4.16 -1.11
N GLY A 8 1.38 -4.78 -0.14
CA GLY A 8 1.60 -6.22 -0.11
C GLY A 8 0.31 -7.03 0.04
N GLY A 9 -0.76 -6.44 0.61
CA GLY A 9 -2.08 -7.06 0.61
C GLY A 9 -2.69 -7.12 -0.80
N GLY A 10 -2.45 -6.09 -1.62
CA GLY A 10 -2.81 -6.12 -3.05
C GLY A 10 -2.01 -7.16 -3.82
N GLU A 11 -0.71 -7.26 -3.57
CA GLU A 11 0.13 -8.32 -4.15
C GLU A 11 -0.38 -9.71 -3.79
N VAL A 12 -0.70 -9.95 -2.51
CA VAL A 12 -1.30 -11.20 -2.05
C VAL A 12 -2.62 -11.47 -2.75
N ALA A 13 -3.53 -10.49 -2.83
CA ALA A 13 -4.83 -10.69 -3.50
C ALA A 13 -4.66 -11.12 -4.96
N ARG A 14 -3.82 -10.40 -5.73
CA ARG A 14 -3.54 -10.72 -7.14
C ARG A 14 -2.87 -12.08 -7.28
N TYR A 15 -1.86 -12.38 -6.47
CA TYR A 15 -1.13 -13.64 -6.53
C TYR A 15 -2.02 -14.83 -6.18
N VAL A 16 -2.75 -14.76 -5.07
CA VAL A 16 -3.62 -15.85 -4.60
C VAL A 16 -4.68 -16.16 -5.66
N ALA A 17 -5.38 -15.14 -6.17
CA ALA A 17 -6.42 -15.31 -7.18
C ALA A 17 -5.88 -15.93 -8.49
N LYS A 18 -4.77 -15.42 -9.00
CA LYS A 18 -4.29 -15.74 -10.35
C LYS A 18 -3.37 -16.96 -10.42
N TYR A 19 -2.58 -17.22 -9.39
CA TYR A 19 -1.48 -18.19 -9.44
C TYR A 19 -1.44 -19.12 -8.24
N GLY A 20 -1.63 -18.57 -7.04
CA GLY A 20 -1.44 -19.29 -5.79
C GLY A 20 -2.46 -20.40 -5.57
N GLN A 21 -3.75 -20.05 -5.52
CA GLN A 21 -4.81 -21.04 -5.30
C GLN A 21 -5.02 -22.00 -6.50
N PRO A 22 -4.94 -21.58 -7.79
CA PRO A 22 -5.13 -22.51 -8.90
C PRO A 22 -4.02 -23.57 -8.96
N ALA A 23 -2.82 -23.25 -8.48
CA ALA A 23 -1.71 -24.20 -8.38
C ALA A 23 -1.68 -24.99 -7.06
N GLY A 24 -2.68 -24.85 -6.18
CA GLY A 24 -2.71 -25.49 -4.86
C GLY A 24 -1.59 -25.04 -3.91
N ARG A 25 -0.99 -23.87 -4.16
CA ARG A 25 0.16 -23.34 -3.39
C ARG A 25 -0.24 -22.47 -2.19
N VAL A 26 -1.53 -22.15 -2.05
CA VAL A 26 -2.04 -21.26 -1.00
C VAL A 26 -3.09 -21.96 -0.16
N ALA A 27 -2.85 -22.02 1.14
CA ALA A 27 -3.80 -22.58 2.11
C ALA A 27 -4.75 -21.54 2.74
N LYS A 28 -4.24 -20.32 2.99
CA LYS A 28 -4.97 -19.17 3.58
C LYS A 28 -4.30 -17.86 3.17
N ALA A 29 -5.04 -16.76 3.22
CA ALA A 29 -4.53 -15.40 3.08
C ALA A 29 -4.88 -14.54 4.33
N VAL A 30 -4.17 -13.44 4.54
CA VAL A 30 -4.51 -12.39 5.52
C VAL A 30 -4.17 -11.03 4.90
N LEU A 31 -5.12 -10.11 4.89
CA LEU A 31 -4.97 -8.77 4.31
C LEU A 31 -5.01 -7.71 5.43
N VAL A 32 -3.85 -7.16 5.79
CA VAL A 32 -3.72 -6.20 6.91
C VAL A 32 -3.60 -4.78 6.37
N SER A 33 -4.57 -3.92 6.69
CA SER A 33 -4.60 -2.51 6.21
C SER A 33 -4.32 -2.41 4.71
N ALA A 34 -4.92 -3.30 3.92
CA ALA A 34 -4.57 -3.57 2.53
C ALA A 34 -5.26 -2.61 1.55
N VAL A 35 -4.67 -2.45 0.35
CA VAL A 35 -5.17 -1.55 -0.71
C VAL A 35 -6.42 -2.02 -1.49
N PRO A 36 -6.73 -3.33 -1.65
CA PRO A 36 -7.95 -3.75 -2.33
C PRO A 36 -9.23 -3.24 -1.62
N PRO A 37 -10.34 -3.03 -2.36
CA PRO A 37 -10.52 -3.33 -3.78
C PRO A 37 -9.91 -2.30 -4.73
N LEU A 38 -9.99 -1.01 -4.39
CA LEU A 38 -9.44 0.10 -5.17
C LEU A 38 -9.35 1.34 -4.29
N MET A 39 -8.22 2.06 -4.32
CA MET A 39 -8.06 3.31 -3.56
C MET A 39 -8.53 4.54 -4.35
N LEU A 40 -8.27 4.58 -5.66
CA LEU A 40 -8.59 5.70 -6.53
C LEU A 40 -10.10 5.92 -6.65
N LYS A 41 -10.51 7.19 -6.58
CA LYS A 41 -11.87 7.61 -6.91
C LYS A 41 -12.16 7.44 -8.39
N THR A 42 -13.22 6.72 -8.72
CA THR A 42 -13.73 6.53 -10.08
C THR A 42 -15.25 6.61 -10.07
N GLU A 43 -15.90 6.55 -11.22
CA GLU A 43 -17.37 6.41 -11.29
C GLU A 43 -17.86 5.14 -10.56
N ALA A 44 -17.11 4.04 -10.69
CA ALA A 44 -17.40 2.76 -10.04
C ALA A 44 -16.95 2.72 -8.55
N ASN A 45 -16.12 3.67 -8.11
CA ASN A 45 -15.63 3.81 -6.74
C ASN A 45 -15.72 5.28 -6.26
N PRO A 46 -16.94 5.83 -6.07
CA PRO A 46 -17.11 7.26 -5.79
C PRO A 46 -16.57 7.69 -4.41
N GLY A 47 -16.39 6.74 -3.49
CA GLY A 47 -15.82 6.95 -2.16
C GLY A 47 -14.28 6.87 -2.10
N GLY A 48 -13.61 6.58 -3.22
CA GLY A 48 -12.15 6.57 -3.28
C GLY A 48 -11.53 7.95 -3.09
N LEU A 49 -10.20 7.97 -3.01
CA LEU A 49 -9.43 9.21 -2.90
C LEU A 49 -9.24 9.89 -4.27
N PRO A 50 -9.29 11.23 -4.33
CA PRO A 50 -9.01 11.97 -5.55
C PRO A 50 -7.59 11.71 -6.10
N MET A 51 -7.41 11.82 -7.43
CA MET A 51 -6.11 11.58 -8.09
C MET A 51 -5.01 12.50 -7.55
N GLU A 52 -5.38 13.72 -7.19
CA GLU A 52 -4.49 14.77 -6.69
C GLU A 52 -3.74 14.33 -5.42
N VAL A 53 -4.33 13.45 -4.61
CA VAL A 53 -3.66 12.87 -3.45
C VAL A 53 -2.47 12.03 -3.89
N PHE A 54 -2.66 11.15 -4.86
CA PHE A 54 -1.61 10.25 -5.35
C PHE A 54 -0.56 11.00 -6.18
N ASP A 55 -0.98 11.98 -6.98
CA ASP A 55 -0.07 12.87 -7.70
C ASP A 55 0.78 13.72 -6.74
N GLY A 56 0.22 14.16 -5.62
CA GLY A 56 0.98 14.80 -4.55
C GLY A 56 2.07 13.90 -3.98
N ILE A 57 1.78 12.61 -3.74
CA ILE A 57 2.79 11.64 -3.27
C ILE A 57 3.86 11.42 -4.34
N ARG A 58 3.47 11.27 -5.62
CA ARG A 58 4.42 11.13 -6.75
C ARG A 58 5.36 12.31 -6.83
N LYS A 59 4.81 13.52 -6.72
CA LYS A 59 5.57 14.77 -6.69
C LYS A 59 6.56 14.78 -5.52
N GLY A 60 6.11 14.42 -4.31
CA GLY A 60 6.99 14.32 -3.15
C GLY A 60 8.14 13.32 -3.35
N VAL A 61 7.89 12.16 -3.98
CA VAL A 61 8.93 11.19 -4.33
C VAL A 61 9.90 11.76 -5.37
N ALA A 62 9.40 12.46 -6.38
CA ALA A 62 10.23 12.99 -7.46
C ALA A 62 11.08 14.19 -7.05
N GLU A 63 10.54 15.11 -6.23
CA GLU A 63 11.20 16.36 -5.88
C GLU A 63 12.08 16.23 -4.63
N ASN A 64 11.58 15.59 -3.56
CA ASN A 64 12.32 15.43 -2.32
C ASN A 64 11.90 14.18 -1.54
N ARG A 65 12.20 13.01 -2.12
CA ARG A 65 11.94 11.70 -1.52
C ARG A 65 12.50 11.58 -0.10
N ALA A 66 13.67 12.13 0.18
CA ALA A 66 14.31 12.00 1.48
C ALA A 66 13.47 12.65 2.58
N GLN A 67 12.95 13.86 2.35
CA GLN A 67 12.08 14.54 3.30
C GLN A 67 10.69 13.89 3.38
N LEU A 68 10.08 13.54 2.25
CA LEU A 68 8.81 12.81 2.24
C LEU A 68 8.88 11.54 3.10
N PHE A 69 10.01 10.83 3.04
CA PHE A 69 10.22 9.58 3.78
C PHE A 69 10.52 9.78 5.28
N ILE A 70 10.65 11.02 5.73
CA ILE A 70 10.60 11.40 7.15
C ILE A 70 9.19 11.87 7.51
N ASP A 71 8.59 12.74 6.71
CA ASP A 71 7.30 13.37 7.00
C ASP A 71 6.17 12.33 7.10
N PHE A 72 6.14 11.37 6.18
CA PHE A 72 5.08 10.38 6.11
C PHE A 72 5.01 9.46 7.34
N PRO A 73 6.12 8.82 7.79
CA PRO A 73 6.11 8.07 9.04
C PRO A 73 6.04 8.94 10.30
N THR A 74 6.44 10.21 10.25
CA THR A 74 6.28 11.16 11.38
C THR A 74 4.82 11.57 11.58
N GLY A 75 4.03 11.59 10.52
CA GLY A 75 2.63 11.97 10.58
C GLY A 75 1.68 10.79 10.46
N PRO A 76 1.09 10.59 9.27
CA PRO A 76 -0.09 9.74 9.11
C PRO A 76 0.17 8.23 9.24
N PHE A 77 1.38 7.73 8.92
CA PHE A 77 1.57 6.28 8.76
C PHE A 77 1.37 5.50 10.07
N TYR A 78 1.88 6.03 11.18
CA TYR A 78 1.75 5.43 12.51
C TYR A 78 0.76 6.18 13.41
N GLY A 79 0.05 7.16 12.86
CA GLY A 79 -0.85 8.03 13.63
C GLY A 79 -0.11 8.94 14.62
N PHE A 80 1.19 9.19 14.41
CA PHE A 80 1.98 10.10 15.24
C PHE A 80 1.56 11.58 15.09
N ASN A 81 0.73 11.90 14.11
CA ASN A 81 0.04 13.18 13.99
C ASN A 81 -1.23 13.32 14.86
N ARG A 82 -1.65 12.28 15.57
CA ARG A 82 -2.82 12.36 16.46
C ARG A 82 -2.45 13.10 17.75
N PRO A 83 -3.42 13.80 18.38
CA PRO A 83 -3.23 14.34 19.71
C PRO A 83 -2.75 13.24 20.67
N ASP A 84 -1.79 13.58 21.52
CA ASP A 84 -1.22 12.71 22.56
C ASP A 84 -0.53 11.43 22.08
N ALA A 85 -0.28 11.30 20.77
CA ALA A 85 0.45 10.16 20.23
C ALA A 85 1.89 10.12 20.78
N LYS A 86 2.25 9.01 21.42
CA LYS A 86 3.65 8.77 21.80
C LYS A 86 4.49 8.48 20.56
N VAL A 87 5.36 9.41 20.21
CA VAL A 87 6.24 9.32 19.04
C VAL A 87 7.44 8.42 19.34
N TYR A 88 7.77 7.53 18.39
CA TYR A 88 8.95 6.66 18.46
C TYR A 88 9.93 6.98 17.34
N PRO A 89 10.97 7.80 17.58
CA PRO A 89 11.92 8.23 16.55
C PRO A 89 12.61 7.08 15.82
N GLY A 90 12.93 5.98 16.52
CA GLY A 90 13.53 4.79 15.89
C GLY A 90 12.62 4.13 14.85
N VAL A 91 11.30 4.19 15.04
CA VAL A 91 10.32 3.66 14.07
C VAL A 91 10.30 4.54 12.81
N ILE A 92 10.29 5.86 12.99
CA ILE A 92 10.36 6.84 11.89
C ILE A 92 11.65 6.65 11.07
N GLN A 93 12.79 6.59 11.75
CA GLN A 93 14.10 6.43 11.12
C GLN A 93 14.21 5.11 10.37
N ASN A 94 13.71 4.00 10.94
CA ASN A 94 13.76 2.70 10.24
C ASN A 94 12.83 2.65 9.03
N TRP A 95 11.67 3.33 9.07
CA TRP A 95 10.81 3.47 7.89
C TRP A 95 11.54 4.22 6.78
N SER A 96 12.12 5.38 7.11
CA SER A 96 12.90 6.18 6.16
C SER A 96 14.07 5.40 5.58
N ARG A 97 14.83 4.69 6.43
CA ARG A 97 15.96 3.85 6.02
C ARG A 97 15.54 2.82 4.97
N GLN A 98 14.40 2.14 5.16
CA GLN A 98 13.87 1.17 4.19
C GLN A 98 13.52 1.84 2.86
N GLY A 99 12.79 2.95 2.90
CA GLY A 99 12.43 3.70 1.70
C GLY A 99 13.66 4.22 0.94
N MET A 100 14.68 4.70 1.64
CA MET A 100 15.88 5.25 0.99
C MET A 100 16.75 4.20 0.31
N MET A 101 16.74 2.94 0.78
CA MET A 101 17.46 1.83 0.13
C MET A 101 16.81 1.37 -1.18
N GLY A 102 15.52 1.64 -1.39
CA GLY A 102 14.82 1.24 -2.62
C GLY A 102 15.06 2.20 -3.79
N SER A 103 14.60 1.80 -4.98
CA SER A 103 14.67 2.64 -6.19
C SER A 103 13.64 3.77 -6.13
N ALA A 104 14.07 5.01 -6.37
CA ALA A 104 13.17 6.16 -6.48
C ALA A 104 12.14 5.95 -7.60
N LYS A 105 12.56 5.39 -8.75
CA LYS A 105 11.66 5.11 -9.87
C LYS A 105 10.62 4.05 -9.52
N ALA A 106 11.04 2.98 -8.85
CA ALA A 106 10.12 1.92 -8.42
C ALA A 106 9.09 2.44 -7.41
N HIS A 107 9.48 3.31 -6.48
CA HIS A 107 8.53 3.94 -5.55
C HIS A 107 7.56 4.88 -6.28
N TYR A 108 8.07 5.67 -7.25
CA TYR A 108 7.23 6.57 -8.04
C TYR A 108 6.16 5.80 -8.82
N ASP A 109 6.55 4.77 -9.57
CA ASP A 109 5.62 3.94 -10.36
C ASP A 109 4.73 3.07 -9.46
N GLY A 110 5.28 2.64 -8.32
CA GLY A 110 4.57 1.86 -7.31
C GLY A 110 3.33 2.57 -6.77
N ILE A 111 3.32 3.91 -6.74
CA ILE A 111 2.14 4.69 -6.33
C ILE A 111 0.95 4.38 -7.22
N LYS A 112 1.13 4.45 -8.54
CA LYS A 112 0.08 4.05 -9.49
C LYS A 112 -0.35 2.60 -9.25
N ALA A 113 0.63 1.71 -9.09
CA ALA A 113 0.35 0.28 -8.95
C ALA A 113 -0.53 -0.01 -7.72
N PHE A 114 -0.28 0.61 -6.57
CA PHE A 114 -1.08 0.36 -5.38
C PHE A 114 -2.39 1.16 -5.32
N SER A 115 -2.47 2.34 -5.94
CA SER A 115 -3.65 3.21 -5.80
C SER A 115 -4.69 3.01 -6.88
N GLU A 116 -4.27 2.70 -8.11
CA GLU A 116 -5.14 2.68 -9.29
C GLU A 116 -5.47 1.26 -9.80
N THR A 117 -4.80 0.24 -9.29
CA THR A 117 -5.12 -1.15 -9.67
C THR A 117 -6.43 -1.56 -9.02
N ASP A 118 -7.46 -1.81 -9.84
CA ASP A 118 -8.69 -2.42 -9.37
C ASP A 118 -8.48 -3.94 -9.18
N GLN A 119 -8.72 -4.40 -7.96
CA GLN A 119 -8.56 -5.78 -7.53
C GLN A 119 -9.89 -6.43 -7.14
N THR A 120 -11.02 -5.81 -7.49
CA THR A 120 -12.37 -6.32 -7.23
C THR A 120 -12.56 -7.75 -7.75
N GLN A 121 -12.05 -8.05 -8.95
CA GLN A 121 -12.15 -9.38 -9.52
C GLN A 121 -11.19 -10.38 -8.88
N ASP A 122 -10.01 -9.94 -8.44
CA ASP A 122 -9.10 -10.77 -7.67
C ASP A 122 -9.77 -11.22 -6.37
N LEU A 123 -10.37 -10.27 -5.62
CA LEU A 123 -11.06 -10.57 -4.36
C LEU A 123 -12.24 -11.53 -4.55
N LYS A 124 -13.04 -11.37 -5.60
CA LYS A 124 -14.15 -12.28 -5.92
C LYS A 124 -13.68 -13.69 -6.27
N ALA A 125 -12.49 -13.82 -6.85
CA ALA A 125 -11.94 -15.11 -7.26
C ALA A 125 -11.33 -15.89 -6.08
N ILE A 126 -10.92 -15.25 -4.98
CA ILE A 126 -10.30 -15.93 -3.84
C ILE A 126 -11.34 -16.82 -3.14
N THR A 127 -11.05 -18.12 -3.03
CA THR A 127 -11.92 -19.11 -2.35
C THR A 127 -11.29 -19.71 -1.10
N VAL A 128 -9.97 -19.53 -0.91
CA VAL A 128 -9.29 -19.92 0.33
C VAL A 128 -9.70 -19.01 1.49
N PRO A 129 -9.68 -19.49 2.76
CA PRO A 129 -9.95 -18.64 3.91
C PRO A 129 -9.04 -17.41 3.94
N THR A 130 -9.62 -16.23 4.10
CA THR A 130 -8.95 -14.92 4.05
C THR A 130 -9.41 -14.03 5.21
#